data_AF-A0A0D0U1X1-F1
#
_entry.id   AF-A0A0D0U1X1-F1
#
_cell.length_a   1.000
_cell.length_b   1.000
_cell.length_c   1.000
_cell.angle_alpha   90.00
_cell.angle_beta   90.00
_cell.angle_gamma   90.00
#
_symmetry.space_group_name_H-M   'P 1'
#
loop_
_entity.id
_entity.type
_entity.pdbx_description
1 polymer ?
#
loop_
_entity_poly.entity_id
_entity_poly.type
_entity_poly.pdbx_seq_one_letter_code
_entity_poly.pdbx_strand_id
1 'polypeptide(L)'
;MSKGTRFLTLAIPLLLLYILALYHIVPTPFLPTKLVDDILPVLPWWLLVSFGAYSLTSLGLGLVRFHDCPEAYESLLSEISQARDELRNAGVAVD
;
A
#
# COMPACT_ATOMS: atom_id res chain seq x y z
N MET A 1 9.85 -10.94 -16.87
CA MET A 1 9.58 -11.38 -15.49
C MET A 1 8.38 -10.62 -14.96
N SER A 2 7.36 -11.28 -14.41
CA SER A 2 6.23 -10.57 -13.80
C SER A 2 6.66 -9.90 -12.49
N LYS A 3 5.93 -8.85 -12.05
CA LYS A 3 6.18 -8.18 -10.75
C LYS A 3 6.16 -9.19 -9.59
N GLY A 4 5.26 -10.18 -9.65
CA GLY A 4 5.16 -11.26 -8.66
C GLY A 4 6.38 -12.18 -8.66
N THR A 5 6.89 -12.57 -9.84
CA THR A 5 8.10 -13.41 -9.91
C THR A 5 9.31 -12.69 -9.31
N ARG A 6 9.48 -11.38 -9.57
CA ARG A 6 10.58 -10.60 -8.99
C ARG A 6 10.52 -10.51 -7.46
N PHE A 7 9.32 -10.38 -6.90
CA PHE A 7 9.12 -10.41 -5.46
C PHE A 7 9.50 -11.79 -4.88
N LEU A 8 8.98 -12.86 -5.47
CA LEU A 8 9.28 -14.23 -5.01
C LEU A 8 10.78 -14.54 -5.05
N THR A 9 11.46 -14.16 -6.14
CA THR A 9 12.89 -14.41 -6.31
C THR A 9 13.75 -13.73 -5.24
N LEU A 10 13.28 -12.61 -4.66
CA LEU A 10 13.98 -11.92 -3.57
C LEU A 10 13.54 -12.42 -2.20
N ALA A 11 12.23 -12.69 -2.03
CA ALA A 11 11.67 -13.10 -0.75
C ALA A 11 12.16 -14.49 -0.32
N ILE A 12 12.20 -15.47 -1.23
CA ILE A 12 12.59 -16.85 -0.94
C ILE A 12 14.00 -16.95 -0.33
N PRO A 13 15.08 -16.41 -0.96
CA PRO A 13 16.42 -16.50 -0.38
C PRO A 13 16.54 -15.71 0.93
N LEU A 14 15.84 -14.58 1.06
CA LEU A 14 15.86 -13.78 2.29
C LEU A 14 15.21 -14.52 3.47
N LEU A 15 14.09 -15.19 3.22
CA LEU A 15 13.37 -16.00 4.21
C LEU A 15 14.18 -17.24 4.58
N LEU A 16 14.82 -17.89 3.60
CA LEU A 16 15.73 -19.01 3.84
C LEU A 16 16.93 -18.59 4.70
N LEU A 17 17.55 -17.44 4.40
CA LEU A 17 18.63 -16.89 5.22
C LEU A 17 18.18 -16.57 6.64
N TYR A 18 16.99 -15.99 6.81
CA TYR A 18 16.40 -15.71 8.12
C TYR A 18 16.22 -17.00 8.94
N ILE A 19 15.67 -18.07 8.34
CA ILE A 19 15.50 -19.36 9.02
C ILE A 19 16.86 -19.93 9.42
N LEU A 20 17.84 -19.92 8.53
CA LEU A 20 19.19 -20.42 8.84
C LEU A 20 19.85 -19.63 9.97
N ALA A 21 19.63 -18.32 10.02
CA ALA A 21 20.12 -17.47 11.10
C ALA A 21 19.41 -17.75 12.44
N LEU A 22 18.10 -18.07 12.42
CA LEU A 22 17.33 -18.43 13.61
C LEU A 22 17.86 -19.72 14.27
N TYR A 23 18.33 -20.68 13.47
CA TYR A 23 18.92 -21.93 13.97
C TYR A 23 20.43 -21.85 14.26
N HIS A 24 21.05 -20.66 14.22
CA HIS A 24 22.50 -20.48 14.41
C HIS A 24 23.39 -21.32 13.46
N ILE A 25 22.85 -21.73 12.30
CA ILE A 25 23.59 -22.53 11.30
C ILE A 25 24.62 -21.66 10.57
N VAL A 26 24.32 -20.36 10.43
CA VAL A 26 25.22 -19.38 9.83
C VAL A 26 25.98 -18.65 10.94
N PRO A 27 27.32 -18.59 10.90
CA PRO A 27 28.06 -17.77 11.83
C PRO A 27 27.67 -16.31 11.63
N THR A 28 27.22 -15.64 12.69
CA THR A 28 26.98 -14.19 12.72
C THR A 28 28.17 -13.49 13.37
N PRO A 29 29.31 -13.29 12.66
CA PRO A 29 30.55 -12.78 13.27
C PRO A 29 30.44 -11.36 13.82
N PHE A 30 29.42 -10.60 13.41
CA PHE A 30 29.22 -9.20 13.79
C PHE A 30 28.19 -8.98 14.90
N LEU A 31 27.47 -10.03 15.33
CA LEU A 31 26.36 -9.91 16.28
C LEU A 31 26.65 -10.72 17.55
N PRO A 32 26.50 -10.14 18.75
CA PRO A 32 26.60 -10.90 19.98
C PRO A 32 25.44 -11.90 20.08
N THR A 33 25.71 -13.13 20.50
CA THR A 33 24.74 -14.24 20.55
C THR A 33 23.46 -13.88 21.29
N LYS A 34 23.57 -13.15 22.41
CA LYS A 34 22.41 -12.68 23.18
C LYS A 34 21.44 -11.82 22.35
N LEU A 35 21.99 -10.96 21.49
CA LEU A 35 21.19 -10.07 20.66
C LEU A 35 20.46 -10.85 19.55
N VAL A 36 21.10 -11.89 19.03
CA VAL A 36 20.50 -12.78 18.02
C VAL A 36 19.30 -13.51 18.62
N ASP A 37 19.46 -14.08 19.81
CA ASP A 37 18.40 -14.83 20.51
C ASP A 37 17.19 -13.95 20.88
N ASP A 38 17.44 -12.69 21.26
CA ASP A 38 16.37 -11.77 21.66
C ASP A 38 15.68 -11.10 20.45
N ILE A 39 16.42 -10.73 19.41
CA ILE A 39 15.91 -9.91 18.30
C ILE A 39 15.35 -10.74 17.14
N LEU A 40 15.98 -11.85 16.75
CA LEU A 40 15.50 -12.60 15.58
C LEU A 40 14.04 -13.06 15.72
N PRO A 41 13.61 -13.63 16.86
CA PRO A 41 12.23 -14.11 17.01
C PRO A 41 11.18 -13.00 16.89
N VAL A 42 11.51 -11.77 17.26
CA VAL A 42 10.58 -10.62 17.24
C VAL A 42 10.61 -9.85 15.92
N LEU A 43 11.58 -10.11 15.05
CA LEU A 43 11.77 -9.42 13.77
C LEU A 43 10.55 -9.53 12.82
N PRO A 44 9.87 -10.69 12.69
CA PRO A 44 8.65 -10.80 11.89
C PRO A 44 7.52 -9.90 12.39
N TRP A 45 7.39 -9.73 13.71
CA TRP A 45 6.40 -8.85 14.30
C TRP A 45 6.71 -7.38 13.99
N TRP A 46 7.97 -6.99 14.13
CA TRP A 46 8.44 -5.65 13.75
C TRP A 46 8.21 -5.35 12.26
N LEU A 47 8.41 -6.35 11.39
CA LEU A 47 8.14 -6.21 9.96
C LEU A 47 6.65 -5.97 9.70
N LEU A 48 5.76 -6.69 10.38
CA LEU A 48 4.31 -6.49 10.29
C LEU A 48 3.90 -5.09 10.76
N VAL A 49 4.38 -4.65 11.93
CA VAL A 49 4.08 -3.32 12.49
C VAL A 49 4.59 -2.21 11.56
N SER A 50 5.82 -2.34 11.07
CA SER A 50 6.43 -1.35 10.15
C SER A 50 5.69 -1.30 8.83
N PHE A 51 5.29 -2.45 8.29
CA PHE A 51 4.47 -2.52 7.08
C PHE A 51 3.11 -1.84 7.29
N GLY A 52 2.43 -2.11 8.40
CA GLY A 52 1.16 -1.46 8.76
C GLY A 52 1.29 0.06 8.86
N ALA A 53 2.32 0.55 9.56
CA ALA A 53 2.60 1.98 9.69
C ALA A 53 2.90 2.64 8.32
N TYR A 54 3.68 1.97 7.47
CA TYR A 54 3.98 2.44 6.12
C TYR A 54 2.71 2.50 5.26
N SER A 55 1.88 1.45 5.28
CA SER A 55 0.61 1.41 4.55
C SER A 55 -0.34 2.52 5.00
N LEU A 56 -0.52 2.70 6.30
CA LEU A 56 -1.35 3.78 6.86
C LEU A 56 -0.82 5.16 6.47
N THR A 57 0.50 5.37 6.55
CA THR A 57 1.12 6.65 6.16
C THR A 57 0.91 6.92 4.67
N SER A 58 1.12 5.91 3.82
CA SER A 58 0.93 6.05 2.37
C SER A 58 -0.51 6.39 2.01
N LEU A 59 -1.49 5.74 2.66
CA LEU A 59 -2.91 6.04 2.48
C LEU A 59 -3.28 7.41 3.05
N GLY A 60 -2.81 7.73 4.25
CA GLY A 60 -3.04 9.02 4.90
C GLY A 60 -2.51 10.19 4.09
N LEU A 61 -1.31 10.06 3.51
CA LEU A 61 -0.77 11.06 2.57
C LEU A 61 -1.61 11.18 1.30
N GLY A 62 -2.20 10.09 0.83
CA GLY A 62 -3.17 10.11 -0.27
C GLY A 62 -4.41 10.93 0.09
N LEU A 63 -5.00 10.68 1.27
CA LEU A 63 -6.18 11.40 1.78
C LEU A 63 -5.91 12.88 2.02
N VAL A 64 -4.77 13.24 2.62
CA VAL A 64 -4.39 14.64 2.84
C VAL A 64 -4.15 15.37 1.52
N ARG A 65 -3.72 14.66 0.47
CA ARG A 65 -3.47 15.21 -0.86
C ARG A 65 -4.62 15.00 -1.84
N PHE A 66 -5.76 14.47 -1.40
CA PHE A 66 -6.96 14.48 -2.24
C PHE A 66 -7.26 15.95 -2.51
N HIS A 67 -6.94 16.40 -3.72
CA HIS A 67 -7.40 17.69 -4.19
C HIS A 67 -8.92 17.57 -4.16
N ASP A 68 -9.59 18.48 -3.46
CA ASP A 68 -10.95 18.82 -3.85
C ASP A 68 -10.85 19.11 -5.36
N CYS A 69 -11.59 18.39 -6.19
CA CYS A 69 -11.60 18.62 -7.63
C CYS A 69 -12.77 19.56 -7.93
N PRO A 70 -12.67 20.89 -7.65
CA PRO A 70 -13.75 21.82 -7.92
C PRO A 70 -14.06 21.87 -9.41
N GLU A 71 -13.04 21.73 -10.25
CA GLU A 71 -13.19 21.76 -11.71
C GLU A 71 -14.01 20.57 -12.23
N ALA A 72 -13.79 19.36 -11.71
CA ALA A 72 -14.60 18.19 -12.07
C ALA A 72 -16.03 18.29 -11.52
N TYR A 73 -16.20 18.90 -10.34
CA TYR A 73 -17.52 19.19 -9.79
C TYR A 73 -18.29 20.18 -10.65
N GLU A 74 -17.64 21.26 -11.09
CA GLU A 74 -18.24 22.26 -12.00
C GLU A 74 -18.55 21.68 -13.39
N SER A 75 -17.64 20.86 -13.95
CA SER A 75 -17.89 20.21 -15.24
C SER A 75 -19.09 19.27 -15.17
N LEU A 76 -19.19 18.46 -14.10
CA LEU A 76 -20.34 17.58 -13.85
C LEU A 76 -21.65 18.35 -13.72
N LEU A 77 -21.66 19.49 -13.01
CA LEU A 77 -22.86 20.34 -12.92
C LEU A 77 -23.26 20.91 -14.28
N SER A 78 -22.29 21.33 -15.10
CA SER A 78 -22.55 21.78 -16.47
C SER A 78 -23.18 20.68 -17.31
N GLU A 79 -22.62 19.46 -17.27
CA GLU A 79 -23.16 18.29 -17.99
C GLU A 79 -24.59 17.95 -17.54
N ILE A 80 -24.89 18.04 -16.24
CA ILE A 80 -26.24 17.81 -15.71
C ILE A 80 -27.21 18.86 -16.25
N SER A 81 -26.81 20.14 -16.28
CA SER A 81 -27.67 21.21 -16.79
C SER A 81 -28.00 21.01 -18.27
N GLN A 82 -27.00 20.65 -19.08
CA GLN A 82 -27.16 20.36 -20.49
C GLN A 82 -28.07 19.14 -20.72
N ALA A 83 -27.85 18.05 -19.97
CA ALA A 83 -28.69 16.86 -20.06
C ALA A 83 -30.15 17.14 -19.67
N ARG A 84 -30.39 18.00 -18.66
CA ARG A 84 -31.74 18.43 -18.30
C ARG A 84 -32.42 19.21 -19.42
N ASP A 85 -31.70 20.13 -20.06
CA ASP A 85 -32.25 20.91 -21.18
C ASP A 85 -32.55 20.02 -22.40
N GLU A 86 -31.68 19.07 -22.72
CA GLU A 86 -31.92 18.07 -23.77
C GLU A 86 -33.17 17.22 -23.49
N LEU A 87 -33.37 16.78 -22.25
CA LEU A 87 -34.56 16.02 -21.84
C LEU A 87 -35.84 16.87 -21.90
N ARG A 88 -35.77 18.15 -21.51
CA ARG A 88 -36.90 19.09 -21.64
C ARG A 88 -37.25 19.33 -23.11
N ASN A 89 -36.25 19.47 -23.97
CA ASN A 89 -36.44 19.59 -25.42
C ASN A 89 -37.03 18.30 -26.03
N ALA A 90 -36.72 17.14 -25.45
CA ALA A 90 -37.32 15.86 -25.81
C ALA A 90 -38.74 15.66 -25.21
N GLY A 91 -39.28 16.64 -24.48
CA GLY A 91 -40.63 16.60 -23.89
C GLY A 91 -40.74 15.80 -22.59
N VAL A 92 -39.61 15.45 -21.96
CA VAL A 92 -39.57 14.75 -20.67
C VAL A 92 -39.53 15.79 -19.55
N ALA A 93 -40.43 15.67 -18.57
CA ALA A 93 -40.44 16.55 -17.39
C ALA A 93 -39.27 16.19 -16.46
N VAL A 94 -38.44 17.18 -16.13
CA VAL A 94 -37.27 17.01 -15.25
C VAL A 94 -37.28 18.14 -14.20
N ASP A 95 -37.81 17.84 -13.02
CA ASP A 95 -37.78 18.72 -11.82
C ASP A 95 -36.59 18.38 -10.92
#